data_AF-A0AB38F5F0-F1
#
_entry.id   AF-A0AB38F5F0-F1
#
_cell.length_a   1.000
_cell.length_b   1.000
_cell.length_c   1.000
_cell.angle_alpha   90.00
_cell.angle_beta   90.00
_cell.angle_gamma   90.00
#
_symmetry.space_group_name_H-M   'P 1'
#
loop_
_entity.id
_entity.type
_entity.pdbx_description
1 polymer ?
#
loop_
_entity_poly.entity_id
_entity_poly.type
_entity_poly.pdbx_seq_one_letter_code
_entity_poly.pdbx_strand_id
1 'polypeptide(L)'
;MGVLADPLRLTIVNRLLTGSEEYDHTCGWFGFDRPKSSLTHHFKALREAGVIRQRQHGLERRSRVRTEDLDDRFPGLVALIANWQPADAEAV
;
A
#
# COMPACT_ATOMS: atom_id res chain seq x y z
N MET A 1 -17.95 0.16 1.07
CA MET A 1 -17.20 0.76 2.19
C MET A 1 -15.74 0.91 1.74
N GLY A 2 -15.24 2.14 1.68
CA GLY A 2 -14.05 2.53 0.90
C GLY A 2 -12.74 1.89 1.36
N VAL A 3 -11.97 1.34 0.42
CA VAL A 3 -10.68 0.70 0.70
C VAL A 3 -9.61 1.69 1.14
N LEU A 4 -9.75 2.98 0.79
CA LEU A 4 -8.79 4.04 1.11
C LEU A 4 -9.19 4.87 2.34
N ALA A 5 -10.30 4.55 3.00
CA ALA A 5 -10.75 5.28 4.19
C ALA A 5 -10.00 4.87 5.47
N ASP A 6 -9.12 3.88 5.36
CA ASP A 6 -8.38 3.30 6.48
C ASP A 6 -6.97 3.91 6.52
N PRO A 7 -6.58 4.58 7.62
CA PRO A 7 -5.30 5.27 7.71
C PRO A 7 -4.12 4.32 7.54
N LEU A 8 -4.22 3.06 7.97
CA LEU A 8 -3.15 2.09 7.79
C LEU A 8 -2.94 1.76 6.30
N ARG A 9 -4.03 1.65 5.55
CA ARG A 9 -3.99 1.39 4.10
C ARG A 9 -3.44 2.59 3.35
N LEU A 10 -3.79 3.80 3.75
CA LEU A 10 -3.18 5.03 3.24
C LEU A 10 -1.68 5.06 3.52
N THR A 11 -1.25 4.68 4.72
CA THR A 11 0.17 4.56 5.07
C THR A 11 0.90 3.53 4.21
N ILE A 12 0.30 2.36 3.96
CA ILE A 12 0.86 1.34 3.07
C ILE A 12 1.06 1.90 1.66
N VAL A 13 0.02 2.57 1.12
CA VAL A 13 0.06 3.11 -0.24
C VAL A 13 1.03 4.28 -0.34
N ASN A 14 1.04 5.20 0.64
CA ASN A 14 2.01 6.29 0.70
C ASN A 14 3.45 5.77 0.79
N ARG A 15 3.74 4.81 1.66
CA ARG A 15 5.07 4.20 1.76
C ARG A 15 5.48 3.51 0.46
N LEU A 16 4.55 2.85 -0.21
CA LEU A 16 4.83 2.26 -1.53
C LEU A 16 5.05 3.34 -2.60
N LEU A 17 4.30 4.44 -2.58
CA LEU A 17 4.46 5.53 -3.55
C LEU A 17 5.79 6.27 -3.37
N THR A 18 6.16 6.57 -2.13
CA THR A 18 7.38 7.35 -1.81
C THR A 18 8.62 6.48 -1.74
N GLY A 19 8.48 5.21 -1.33
CA GLY A 19 9.60 4.30 -1.13
C GLY A 19 9.81 3.26 -2.23
N SER A 20 8.85 3.08 -3.16
CA SER A 20 8.88 1.98 -4.15
C SER A 20 8.62 2.49 -5.57
N GLU A 21 9.68 2.76 -6.33
CA GLU A 21 9.56 3.01 -7.78
C GLU A 21 9.29 1.70 -8.56
N GLU A 22 9.73 0.56 -8.00
CA GLU A 22 9.67 -0.79 -8.60
C GLU A 22 9.07 -1.85 -7.65
N TYR A 23 9.06 -3.12 -8.06
CA TYR A 23 8.70 -4.28 -7.24
C TYR A 23 9.79 -4.59 -6.18
N ASP A 24 10.28 -3.60 -5.46
CA ASP A 24 11.51 -3.76 -4.66
C ASP A 24 11.22 -4.18 -3.22
N HIS A 25 10.02 -3.90 -2.71
CA HIS A 25 9.72 -4.09 -1.30
C HIS A 25 8.94 -5.36 -1.01
N THR A 26 9.50 -6.15 -0.10
CA THR A 26 8.86 -7.35 0.40
C THR A 26 7.74 -7.00 1.38
N CYS A 27 6.77 -7.90 1.56
CA CYS A 27 5.75 -7.73 2.62
C CYS A 27 6.34 -7.50 4.03
N GLY A 28 7.58 -7.92 4.30
CA GLY A 28 8.28 -7.69 5.57
C GLY A 28 8.92 -6.31 5.69
N TRP A 29 9.21 -5.64 4.57
CA TRP A 29 9.86 -4.32 4.55
C TRP A 29 9.03 -3.23 5.25
N PHE A 30 7.72 -3.39 5.26
CA PHE A 30 6.84 -2.41 5.89
C PHE A 30 7.04 -2.28 7.40
N GLY A 31 7.61 -3.30 8.07
CA GLY A 31 7.97 -3.22 9.49
C GLY A 31 6.80 -2.84 10.41
N PHE A 32 5.56 -3.13 10.03
CA PHE A 32 4.43 -2.89 10.92
C PHE A 32 4.51 -3.85 12.09
N ASP A 33 4.38 -3.33 13.31
CA ASP A 33 4.23 -4.12 14.55
C ASP A 33 2.81 -4.71 14.64
N ARG A 34 2.35 -5.35 13.55
CA ARG A 34 1.02 -5.95 13.46
C ARG A 34 1.11 -7.38 12.93
N PRO A 35 0.21 -8.27 13.37
CA PRO A 35 0.20 -9.64 12.91
C PRO A 35 0.03 -9.73 11.39
N LYS A 36 0.78 -10.65 10.77
CA LYS A 36 0.74 -10.93 9.32
C LYS A 36 -0.68 -11.13 8.76
N SER A 37 -1.61 -11.64 9.58
CA SER A 37 -3.02 -11.84 9.20
C SER A 37 -3.74 -10.53 8.88
N SER A 38 -3.54 -9.48 9.69
CA SER A 38 -4.16 -8.17 9.47
C SER A 38 -3.57 -7.52 8.21
N LEU A 39 -2.24 -7.53 8.06
CA LEU A 39 -1.58 -6.99 6.88
C LEU A 39 -2.06 -7.68 5.60
N THR A 40 -2.12 -9.02 5.59
CA THR A 40 -2.59 -9.78 4.42
C THR A 40 -4.01 -9.37 4.02
N HIS A 41 -4.89 -9.12 4.98
CA HIS A 41 -6.23 -8.61 4.70
C HIS A 41 -6.18 -7.23 4.03
N HIS A 42 -5.39 -6.29 4.56
CA HIS A 42 -5.24 -4.95 3.99
C HIS A 42 -4.65 -4.99 2.57
N PHE A 43 -3.60 -5.78 2.34
CA PHE A 43 -3.01 -6.01 1.02
C PHE A 43 -4.02 -6.63 0.05
N LYS A 44 -4.82 -7.60 0.49
CA LYS A 44 -5.86 -8.22 -0.33
C LYS A 44 -6.93 -7.18 -0.73
N ALA A 45 -7.41 -6.38 0.21
CA ALA A 45 -8.38 -5.33 -0.06
C ALA A 45 -7.84 -4.27 -1.05
N LEU A 46 -6.59 -3.83 -0.87
CA LEU A 46 -5.92 -2.90 -1.78
C LEU A 46 -5.75 -3.49 -3.18
N ARG A 47 -5.41 -4.78 -3.28
CA ARG A 47 -5.32 -5.50 -4.55
C ARG A 47 -6.68 -5.61 -5.23
N GLU A 48 -7.72 -5.96 -4.49
CA GLU A 48 -9.09 -6.09 -5.02
C GLU A 48 -9.66 -4.75 -5.49
N ALA A 49 -9.27 -3.64 -4.84
CA ALA A 49 -9.57 -2.30 -5.31
C ALA A 49 -8.74 -1.84 -6.52
N GLY A 50 -7.72 -2.60 -6.94
CA GLY A 50 -6.82 -2.25 -8.03
C GLY A 50 -5.70 -1.27 -7.65
N VAL A 51 -5.58 -0.90 -6.37
CA VAL A 51 -4.63 0.09 -5.86
C VAL A 51 -3.20 -0.44 -5.92
N ILE A 52 -3.00 -1.73 -5.62
CA ILE A 52 -1.68 -2.37 -5.64
C ILE A 52 -1.67 -3.65 -6.46
N ARG A 53 -0.49 -4.02 -6.94
CA ARG A 53 -0.19 -5.32 -7.55
C ARG A 53 0.88 -6.02 -6.73
N GLN A 54 0.60 -7.27 -6.34
CA GLN A 54 1.57 -8.14 -5.70
C GLN A 54 2.02 -9.23 -6.68
N ARG A 55 3.32 -9.48 -6.74
CA ARG A 55 3.94 -10.55 -7.53
C ARG A 55 4.83 -11.38 -6.62
N GLN A 56 4.69 -12.70 -6.71
CA GLN A 56 5.63 -13.60 -6.06
C GLN A 56 6.90 -13.66 -6.90
N HIS A 57 8.04 -13.40 -6.26
CA HIS A 57 9.36 -13.48 -6.85
C HIS A 57 10.18 -14.45 -6.01
N GLY A 58 10.18 -15.73 -6.41
CA GLY A 58 10.78 -16.81 -5.64
C GLY A 58 10.13 -16.96 -4.25
N LEU A 59 10.95 -16.85 -3.20
CA LEU A 59 10.53 -16.95 -1.79
C LEU A 59 9.92 -15.65 -1.25
N GLU A 60 10.04 -14.55 -1.99
CA GLU A 60 9.66 -13.23 -1.54
C GLU A 60 8.42 -12.71 -2.27
N ARG A 61 7.58 -11.97 -1.55
CA ARG A 61 6.35 -11.40 -2.09
C ARG A 61 6.55 -9.90 -2.23
N ARG A 62 6.63 -9.42 -3.47
CA ARG A 62 6.90 -8.02 -3.81
C ARG A 62 5.60 -7.31 -4.19
N SER A 63 5.42 -6.08 -3.70
CA SER A 63 4.21 -5.29 -3.92
C SER A 63 4.55 -3.94 -4.53
N ARG A 64 3.74 -3.49 -5.50
CA ARG A 64 3.88 -2.19 -6.15
C ARG A 64 2.53 -1.50 -6.24
N VAL A 65 2.48 -0.18 -6.05
CA VAL A 65 1.26 0.61 -6.30
C VAL A 65 1.06 0.77 -7.80
N ARG A 66 -0.18 0.65 -8.25
CA ARG A 66 -0.56 0.84 -9.66
C ARG A 66 -0.95 2.30 -9.86
N THR A 67 0.03 3.18 -9.73
CA THR A 67 -0.14 4.63 -9.77
C THR A 67 -0.92 5.07 -11.00
N GLU A 68 -0.61 4.49 -12.15
CA GLU A 68 -1.31 4.65 -13.43
C GLU A 68 -2.79 4.26 -13.39
N ASP A 69 -3.14 3.11 -12.80
CA ASP A 69 -4.52 2.58 -12.71
C ASP A 69 -5.35 3.37 -11.68
N LEU A 70 -4.69 3.80 -10.60
CA LEU A 70 -5.25 4.69 -9.59
C LEU A 70 -5.53 6.08 -10.13
N ASP A 71 -4.61 6.65 -10.90
CA ASP A 71 -4.78 7.99 -11.47
C ASP A 71 -5.83 7.98 -12.59
N ASP A 72 -5.91 6.89 -13.39
CA ASP A 72 -6.97 6.70 -14.39
C ASP A 72 -8.37 6.58 -13.74
N ARG A 73 -8.49 5.81 -12.65
CA ARG A 73 -9.77 5.65 -11.92
C ARG A 73 -10.13 6.84 -11.03
N PHE A 74 -9.12 7.47 -10.43
CA PHE A 74 -9.24 8.50 -9.41
C PHE A 74 -8.15 9.56 -9.63
N PRO A 75 -8.29 10.43 -10.64
CA PRO A 75 -7.27 11.42 -10.99
C PRO A 75 -7.00 12.35 -9.80
N GLY A 76 -5.72 12.49 -9.43
CA GLY A 76 -5.28 13.33 -8.31
C GLY A 76 -5.32 12.67 -6.93
N LEU A 77 -5.93 11.48 -6.78
CA LEU A 77 -5.90 10.73 -5.53
C LEU A 77 -4.48 10.28 -5.18
N VAL A 78 -3.70 9.85 -6.17
CA VAL A 78 -2.29 9.48 -5.96
C VAL A 78 -1.52 10.67 -5.39
N ALA A 79 -1.70 11.86 -5.97
CA ALA A 79 -1.01 13.07 -5.52
C ALA A 79 -1.43 13.43 -4.08
N LEU A 80 -2.71 13.26 -3.74
CA LEU A 80 -3.19 13.42 -2.36
C LEU A 80 -2.52 12.42 -1.42
N ILE A 81 -2.47 11.13 -1.77
CA ILE A 81 -1.86 10.10 -0.93
C ILE A 81 -0.35 10.29 -0.82
N ALA A 82 0.34 10.72 -1.89
CA ALA A 82 1.78 10.99 -1.87
C ALA A 82 2.14 12.16 -0.93
N ASN A 83 1.30 13.20 -0.90
CA ASN A 83 1.44 14.32 0.04
C ASN A 83 0.84 14.03 1.43
N TRP A 84 0.08 12.94 1.56
CA TRP A 84 -0.53 12.55 2.82
C TRP A 84 0.54 12.01 3.75
N GLN A 85 0.80 12.76 4.81
CA GLN A 85 1.69 12.35 5.88
C GLN A 85 0.87 11.56 6.89
N PRO A 86 1.26 10.32 7.23
CA PRO A 86 0.62 9.66 8.36
C PRO A 86 0.88 10.52 9.59
N ALA A 87 -0.18 11.07 10.19
CA ALA A 87 -0.14 11.42 11.60
C ALA A 87 0.28 10.13 12.30
N ASP A 88 1.45 10.19 12.94
CA ASP A 88 2.25 9.09 13.47
C ASP A 88 1.47 7.77 13.52
N ALA A 89 1.93 6.78 12.75
CA ALA A 89 1.45 5.42 12.89
C ALA A 89 1.98 4.88 14.23
N GLU A 90 1.52 5.49 15.34
CA GLU A 90 1.97 5.21 16.68
C GLU A 90 1.70 3.73 16.92
N ALA A 91 2.80 3.08 17.29
CA ALA A 91 2.84 1.75 17.80
C ALA A 91 1.71 1.52 18.81
N VAL A 92 0.81 0.60 18.48
CA VAL A 92 -0.01 -0.14 19.44
C VAL A 92 0.14 -1.61 19.14
#